data_AF-A0A521R2D1-F1
#
_entry.id   AF-A0A521R2D1-F1
#
_cell.length_a   1.000
_cell.length_b   1.000
_cell.length_c   1.000
_cell.angle_alpha   90.00
_cell.angle_beta   90.00
_cell.angle_gamma   90.00
#
_symmetry.space_group_name_H-M   'P 1'
#
loop_
_entity.id
_entity.type
_entity.pdbx_description
1 polymer ?
#
loop_
_entity_poly.entity_id
_entity_poly.type
_entity_poly.pdbx_seq_one_letter_code
_entity_poly.pdbx_strand_id
1 'polypeptide(L)' 'MGERLGKEDPTQEDQNRFRLKRVSPHADFELRVEAWRVFYRVQEARVIVELIGNKKGSVLLIEGKEFKL' A
#
# COMPACT_ATOMS: atom_id res chain seq x y z
N MET A 1 13.70 2.05 -9.79
CA MET A 1 12.73 2.19 -8.69
C MET A 1 13.50 2.54 -7.43
N GLY A 2 13.30 3.74 -6.88
CA GLY A 2 13.92 4.12 -5.60
C GLY A 2 13.23 3.43 -4.41
N GLU A 3 13.97 3.22 -3.33
CA GLU A 3 13.49 2.64 -2.06
C GLU A 3 12.55 3.63 -1.33
N ARG A 4 11.28 3.68 -1.75
CA ARG A 4 10.32 4.71 -1.30
C ARG A 4 9.87 4.59 0.16
N LEU A 5 9.75 3.39 0.71
CA LEU A 5 9.30 3.19 2.10
C LEU A 5 10.44 3.31 3.13
N GLY A 6 11.70 3.18 2.70
CA GLY A 6 12.86 3.19 3.60
C GLY A 6 13.63 4.50 3.66
N LYS A 7 13.44 5.41 2.69
CA LYS A 7 14.20 6.67 2.57
C LYS A 7 13.36 7.94 2.68
N GLU A 8 12.06 7.85 2.43
CA GLU A 8 11.13 8.98 2.50
C GLU A 8 10.24 8.84 3.72
N ASP A 9 9.60 9.94 4.15
CA ASP A 9 8.56 9.88 5.18
C ASP A 9 7.37 9.05 4.68
N PRO A 10 7.14 7.85 5.25
CA PRO A 10 6.11 6.92 4.77
C PRO A 10 4.67 7.41 5.06
N THR A 11 4.50 8.52 5.78
CA THR A 11 3.19 9.12 6.08
C THR A 11 2.86 10.32 5.20
N GLN A 12 3.85 10.87 4.49
CA GLN A 12 3.66 12.01 3.59
C GLN A 12 2.96 11.58 2.30
N GLU A 13 1.71 12.03 2.10
CA GLU A 13 0.93 11.68 0.92
C GLU A 13 1.43 12.33 -0.38
N ASP A 14 1.29 11.62 -1.49
CA ASP A 14 1.56 12.06 -2.86
C ASP A 14 0.64 11.33 -3.88
N GLN A 15 0.87 11.54 -5.18
CA GLN A 15 0.05 10.91 -6.24
C GLN A 15 0.00 9.38 -6.22
N ASN A 16 1.01 8.74 -5.62
CA ASN A 16 1.20 7.30 -5.52
C ASN A 16 1.14 6.78 -4.09
N ARG A 17 1.19 7.63 -3.07
CA ARG A 17 1.12 7.26 -1.65
C ARG A 17 0.00 8.02 -0.98
N PHE A 18 -1.00 7.34 -0.45
CA PHE A 18 -2.11 8.05 0.20
C PHE A 18 -2.71 7.22 1.31
N ARG A 19 -3.36 7.91 2.25
CA ARG A 19 -4.08 7.26 3.33
C ARG A 19 -5.36 6.62 2.79
N LEU A 20 -5.68 5.43 3.28
CA LEU A 20 -6.92 4.77 2.91
C LEU A 20 -8.10 5.57 3.44
N LYS A 21 -9.05 5.88 2.54
CA LYS A 21 -10.25 6.67 2.89
C LYS A 21 -11.19 5.95 3.85
N ARG A 22 -11.18 4.61 3.81
CA ARG A 22 -11.95 3.77 4.72
C ARG A 22 -10.98 3.14 5.70
N VAL A 23 -11.37 3.11 6.96
CA VAL A 23 -10.65 2.34 7.98
C VAL A 23 -10.64 0.89 7.53
N SER A 24 -9.45 0.34 7.31
CA SER A 24 -9.27 -1.06 6.97
C SER A 24 -8.59 -1.76 8.14
N PRO A 25 -9.03 -2.97 8.54
CA PRO A 25 -8.30 -3.74 9.53
C PRO A 25 -6.91 -4.15 9.02
N HIS A 26 -6.69 -4.08 7.71
CA HIS A 26 -5.48 -4.56 7.06
C HIS A 26 -4.38 -3.52 6.95
N ALA A 27 -4.67 -2.23 6.76
CA ALA A 27 -3.66 -1.19 6.58
C ALA A 27 -4.21 0.22 6.78
N ASP A 28 -3.32 1.21 6.88
CA ASP A 28 -3.66 2.63 6.94
C ASP A 28 -3.35 3.36 5.62
N PHE A 29 -2.36 2.88 4.87
CA PHE A 29 -1.83 3.53 3.66
C PHE A 29 -1.76 2.56 2.48
N GLU A 30 -1.85 3.11 1.27
CA GLU A 30 -1.56 2.43 0.00
C GLU A 30 -0.42 3.15 -0.70
N LEU A 31 0.61 2.39 -1.10
CA LEU A 31 1.65 2.82 -2.03
C LEU A 31 1.45 2.10 -3.38
N ARG A 32 1.38 2.88 -4.45
CA ARG A 32 1.24 2.44 -5.84
C ARG A 32 2.59 2.45 -6.52
N VAL A 33 2.98 1.30 -7.07
CA VAL A 33 4.20 1.14 -7.84
C VAL A 33 3.85 0.38 -9.12
N GLU A 34 3.60 1.12 -10.20
CA GLU A 34 3.05 0.56 -11.45
C GLU A 34 1.76 -0.24 -11.18
N ALA A 35 1.75 -1.54 -11.48
CA ALA A 35 0.64 -2.44 -11.20
C ALA A 35 0.58 -2.89 -9.73
N TRP A 36 1.64 -2.72 -8.95
CA TRP A 36 1.69 -3.15 -7.56
C TRP A 36 0.97 -2.19 -6.62
N ARG A 37 0.36 -2.76 -5.59
CA ARG A 37 -0.32 -2.10 -4.48
C ARG A 37 0.25 -2.65 -3.19
N VAL A 38 0.98 -1.79 -2.49
CA VAL A 38 1.59 -2.12 -1.20
C VAL A 38 0.75 -1.45 -0.13
N PHE A 39 0.08 -2.25 0.68
CA PHE A 39 -0.72 -1.78 1.80
C PHE A 39 0.10 -1.93 3.08
N TYR A 40 0.20 -0.85 3.83
CA TYR A 40 1.06 -0.80 5.01
C TYR A 40 0.48 0.08 6.10
N ARG A 41 1.02 -0.07 7.31
CA ARG A 41 0.80 0.84 8.43
C ARG A 41 2.15 1.31 8.98
N VAL A 42 2.15 2.46 9.62
CA VAL A 42 3.32 3.00 10.31
C VAL A 42 3.07 2.88 11.80
N GLN A 43 3.91 2.12 12.49
CA GLN A 43 3.88 1.96 13.95
C GLN A 43 5.21 2.40 14.52
N GLU A 44 5.19 3.44 15.35
CA GLU A 44 6.40 4.08 15.88
C GLU A 44 7.35 4.47 14.74
N ALA A 45 8.56 3.89 14.69
CA ALA A 45 9.56 4.11 13.64
C ALA A 45 9.59 2.98 12.59
N ARG A 46 8.55 2.15 12.51
CA ARG A 46 8.50 0.97 11.63
C ARG A 46 7.39 1.10 10.60
N VAL A 47 7.73 0.73 9.36
CA VAL A 47 6.76 0.47 8.30
C VAL A 47 6.46 -1.02 8.29
N ILE A 48 5.19 -1.37 8.51
CA ILE A 48 4.71 -2.76 8.49
C ILE A 48 3.92 -2.94 7.20
N VAL A 49 4.50 -3.69 6.25
CA VAL A 49 3.81 -4.08 5.02
C VAL A 49 2.89 -5.26 5.34
N GLU A 50 1.60 -5.03 5.18
CA GLU A 50 0.55 -5.97 5.58
C GLU A 50 0.11 -6.81 4.38
N LEU A 51 -0.03 -6.16 3.22
CA LEU A 51 -0.46 -6.82 1.99
C LEU A 51 0.29 -6.26 0.78
N ILE A 52 0.64 -7.16 -0.13
CA ILE A 52 1.15 -6.80 -1.46
C ILE A 52 0.22 -7.42 -2.49
N GLY A 53 -0.41 -6.58 -3.30
CA GLY A 53 -1.27 -7.00 -4.39
C GLY A 53 -0.82 -6.46 -5.73
N ASN A 54 -1.32 -7.08 -6.80
CA ASN A 54 -1.14 -6.61 -8.17
C ASN A 54 -2.50 -6.27 -8.78
N LYS A 55 -2.57 -5.15 -9.50
CA LYS A 55 -3.79 -4.69 -10.16
C LYS A 55 -3.81 -5.18 -11.61
N LYS A 56 -4.82 -5.99 -11.95
CA LYS A 56 -5.08 -6.45 -13.32
C LYS A 56 -6.41 -5.86 -13.80
N GLY A 57 -6.34 -4.81 -14.61
CA GLY A 57 -7.51 -4.02 -14.99
C GLY A 57 -8.11 -3.29 -13.78
N SER A 58 -9.38 -3.56 -13.48
CA SER A 58 -10.06 -3.02 -12.30
C SER A 58 -9.89 -3.86 -11.03
N VAL A 59 -9.36 -5.07 -11.15
CA VAL A 59 -9.32 -6.05 -10.06
C VAL A 59 -7.99 -5.97 -9.30
N LEU A 60 -8.07 -5.95 -7.97
CA LEU A 60 -6.93 -6.14 -7.08
C LEU A 60 -6.78 -7.64 -6.79
N LEU A 61 -5.60 -8.18 -7.07
CA LEU A 61 -5.26 -9.56 -6.78
C LEU A 61 -4.24 -9.60 -5.64
N ILE A 62 -4.52 -10.38 -4.60
CA ILE A 62 -3.59 -10.74 -3.52
C ILE A 62 -3.44 -12.25 -3.54
N GLU A 63 -2.20 -12.75 -3.62
CA GLU A 63 -1.91 -14.20 -3.74
C GLU A 63 -2.72 -14.89 -4.85
N GLY A 64 -2.96 -14.17 -5.96
CA GLY A 64 -3.74 -14.67 -7.11
C GLY A 64 -5.26 -14.66 -6.94
N LYS A 65 -5.80 -14.18 -5.81
CA LYS A 65 -7.24 -14.10 -5.53
C LYS A 65 -7.73 -12.66 -5.57
N GLU A 66 -8.94 -12.45 -6.08
CA GLU A 66 -9.59 -11.15 -6.01
C GLU A 66 -9.78 -10.72 -4.56
N PHE A 67 -9.36 -9.49 -4.26
CA PHE A 67 -9.39 -8.94 -2.92
C PHE A 67 -10.19 -7.63 -2.89
N LYS A 68 -11.06 -7.50 -1.89
CA LYS A 68 -11.80 -6.27 -1.60
C LYS A 68 -11.22 -5.66 -0.34
N LEU A 69 -10.69 -4.45 -0.49
CA LEU A 69 -10.07 -3.65 0.57
C LEU A 69 -11.13 -2.99 1.48
#